data_AF-A0A960RT31-F1
#
_entry.id   AF-A0A960RT31-F1
#
_cell.length_a   1.000
_cell.length_b   1.000
_cell.length_c   1.000
_cell.angle_alpha   90.00
_cell.angle_beta   90.00
_cell.angle_gamma   90.00
#
_symmetry.space_group_name_H-M   'P 1'
#
loop_
_entity.id
_entity.type
_entity.pdbx_description
1 polymer ?
#
loop_
_entity_poly.entity_id
_entity_poly.type
_entity_poly.pdbx_seq_one_letter_code
_entity_poly.pdbx_strand_id
1 'polypeptide(L)'
;MNKSLQIHKGWKYYLGMACLILSFGLPFIGFLIPFLDLPGGVTALLMGILTLGGPEVMILLAVLLLGKEVLDYFKQKVFRLFKRRSHEPIQY
;
A
#
# COMPACT_ATOMS: atom_id res chain seq x y z
N MET A 1 -9.21 -26.95 -14.49
CA MET A 1 -8.16 -26.18 -15.19
C MET A 1 -7.53 -25.20 -14.19
N ASN A 2 -6.50 -25.64 -13.48
CA ASN A 2 -5.85 -24.85 -12.41
C ASN A 2 -4.80 -23.95 -13.08
N LYS A 3 -5.14 -22.69 -13.38
CA LYS A 3 -4.15 -21.72 -13.86
C LYS A 3 -3.22 -21.41 -12.69
N SER A 4 -2.10 -22.13 -12.62
CA SER A 4 -0.95 -21.72 -11.83
C SER A 4 -0.48 -20.37 -12.36
N LEU A 5 -0.90 -19.30 -11.68
CA LEU A 5 -0.42 -17.94 -11.91
C LEU A 5 1.11 -17.95 -11.76
N GLN A 6 1.81 -18.03 -12.88
CA GLN A 6 3.26 -17.88 -12.97
C GLN A 6 3.58 -16.41 -12.68
N ILE A 7 3.66 -16.05 -11.40
CA ILE A 7 4.05 -14.70 -10.97
C ILE A 7 5.52 -14.52 -11.34
N HIS A 8 5.78 -13.97 -12.52
CA HIS A 8 7.13 -13.64 -12.96
C HIS A 8 7.63 -12.49 -12.07
N LYS A 9 8.44 -12.82 -11.05
CA LYS A 9 9.07 -11.86 -10.13
C LYS A 9 10.16 -11.07 -10.86
N GLY A 10 9.76 -10.21 -11.80
CA GLY A 10 10.65 -9.28 -12.46
C GLY A 10 10.87 -8.01 -11.63
N TRP A 11 11.82 -7.19 -12.07
CA TRP A 11 12.04 -5.81 -11.60
C TRP A 11 10.75 -4.97 -11.42
N LYS A 12 9.77 -5.09 -12.33
CA LYS A 12 8.46 -4.42 -12.23
C LYS A 12 7.66 -4.80 -10.97
N TYR A 13 7.74 -6.07 -10.56
CA TYR A 13 7.09 -6.57 -9.34
C TYR A 13 7.69 -5.92 -8.10
N TYR A 14 9.02 -5.88 -8.01
CA TYR A 14 9.71 -5.25 -6.89
C TYR A 14 9.46 -3.73 -6.83
N LEU A 15 9.45 -3.06 -7.99
CA LEU A 15 9.16 -1.62 -8.07
C LEU A 15 7.75 -1.30 -7.58
N GLY A 16 6.76 -2.06 -8.05
CA GLY A 16 5.39 -1.90 -7.64
C GLY A 16 5.16 -2.20 -6.16
N MET A 17 5.78 -3.28 -5.65
CA MET A 17 5.69 -3.65 -4.23
C MET A 17 6.34 -2.58 -3.34
N ALA A 18 7.49 -2.05 -3.76
CA ALA A 18 8.17 -0.95 -3.08
C ALA A 18 7.28 0.30 -3.07
N CYS A 19 6.63 0.67 -4.19
CA CYS A 19 5.69 1.78 -4.22
C CYS A 19 4.51 1.58 -3.25
N LEU A 20 3.97 0.37 -3.17
CA LEU A 20 2.85 0.05 -2.28
C LEU A 20 3.24 0.17 -0.81
N ILE A 21 4.41 -0.34 -0.43
CA ILE A 21 4.95 -0.24 0.94
C ILE A 21 5.29 1.23 1.25
N LEU A 22 5.91 1.93 0.30
CA LEU A 22 6.28 3.34 0.46
C LEU A 22 5.03 4.21 0.64
N SER A 23 3.94 3.94 -0.09
CA SER A 23 2.65 4.63 0.08
C SER A 23 2.12 4.53 1.50
N PHE A 24 2.27 3.37 2.15
CA PHE A 24 1.86 3.17 3.53
C PHE A 24 2.81 3.86 4.53
N GLY A 25 4.09 4.02 4.18
CA GLY A 25 5.08 4.74 4.99
C GLY A 25 5.00 6.27 4.88
N LEU A 26 4.59 6.79 3.72
CA LEU A 26 4.45 8.23 3.44
C LEU A 26 3.60 9.00 4.47
N PRO A 27 2.39 8.57 4.85
CA PRO A 27 1.58 9.29 5.84
C PRO A 27 2.24 9.30 7.23
N PHE A 28 3.09 8.31 7.54
CA PHE A 28 3.87 8.29 8.78
C PHE A 28 4.95 9.37 8.78
N ILE A 29 5.59 9.61 7.63
CA ILE A 29 6.54 10.72 7.44
C ILE A 29 5.81 12.06 7.47
N GLY A 30 4.59 12.12 6.91
CA GLY A 30 3.72 13.29 6.97
C GLY A 30 3.52 13.76 8.40
N PHE A 31 3.21 12.84 9.31
CA PHE A 31 3.05 13.13 10.74
C PHE A 31 4.30 13.71 11.43
N LEU A 32 5.49 13.52 10.84
CA LEU A 32 6.77 14.05 11.34
C LEU A 32 7.09 15.48 10.83
N ILE A 33 6.46 15.92 9.73
CA ILE A 33 6.62 17.27 9.14
C ILE A 33 6.33 18.44 10.11
N PRO A 34 5.33 18.40 11.01
CA PRO A 34 4.99 19.56 11.84
C PRO A 34 5.98 19.75 13.00
N PHE A 35 6.84 18.76 13.28
CA PHE A 35 7.93 18.87 14.26
C PHE A 35 9.15 19.62 13.73
N LEU A 36 9.17 19.96 12.45
CA LEU A 36 10.31 20.55 11.76
C LEU A 36 10.32 22.09 11.80
N ASP A 37 9.35 22.71 12.51
CA ASP A 37 9.19 24.17 12.70
C ASP A 37 9.16 24.97 11.38
N LEU A 38 8.63 24.36 10.30
CA LEU A 38 8.46 25.04 9.02
C LEU A 38 7.30 26.06 9.05
N PRO A 39 7.34 27.08 8.16
CA PRO A 39 6.24 28.03 7.99
C PRO A 39 4.90 27.31 7.77
N GLY A 40 3.88 27.68 8.54
CA GLY A 40 2.61 26.93 8.62
C GLY A 40 1.95 26.65 7.26
N GLY A 41 2.06 27.56 6.29
CA GLY A 41 1.54 27.35 4.93
C GLY A 41 2.26 26.23 4.16
N VAL A 42 3.59 26.10 4.32
CA VAL A 42 4.39 25.05 3.68
C VAL A 42 4.16 23.71 4.38
N THR A 43 4.09 23.72 5.71
CA THR A 43 3.78 22.54 6.53
C THR A 43 2.43 21.94 6.16
N ALA A 44 1.38 22.77 6.00
CA ALA A 44 0.05 22.32 5.64
C ALA A 44 -0.01 21.72 4.21
N LEU A 45 0.69 22.33 3.24
CA LEU A 45 0.79 21.79 1.88
C LEU A 45 1.53 20.45 1.85
N LEU A 46 2.68 20.35 2.50
CA LEU A 46 3.47 19.11 2.56
C LEU A 46 2.69 18.00 3.27
N MET A 47 2.02 18.32 4.37
CA MET A 47 1.12 17.40 5.08
C MET A 47 0.00 16.88 4.20
N GLY A 48 -0.70 17.77 3.51
CA GLY A 48 -1.80 17.41 2.61
C GLY A 48 -1.33 16.48 1.49
N ILE A 49 -0.19 16.79 0.87
CA ILE A 49 0.39 15.94 -0.18
C ILE A 49 0.85 14.61 0.41
N LEU A 50 1.63 14.56 1.50
CA LEU A 50 2.15 13.30 2.04
C LEU A 50 1.09 12.39 2.65
N THR A 51 -0.03 12.94 3.10
CA THR A 51 -1.06 12.19 3.83
C THR A 51 -2.27 11.81 2.97
N LEU A 52 -2.64 12.64 1.98
CA LEU A 52 -3.90 12.53 1.24
C LEU A 52 -3.76 12.58 -0.30
N GLY A 53 -2.56 12.86 -0.84
CA GLY A 53 -2.36 12.91 -2.30
C GLY A 53 -1.25 11.99 -2.84
N GLY A 54 -0.13 11.94 -2.14
CA GLY A 54 1.04 11.13 -2.47
C GLY A 54 0.80 9.63 -2.33
N PRO A 55 0.20 9.16 -1.21
CA PRO A 55 -0.11 7.75 -1.02
C PRO A 55 -1.03 7.20 -2.13
N GLU A 56 -2.07 7.94 -2.50
CA GLU A 56 -3.05 7.55 -3.52
C GLU A 56 -2.38 7.42 -4.89
N VAL A 57 -1.58 8.40 -5.29
CA VAL A 57 -0.83 8.37 -6.56
C VAL A 57 0.16 7.21 -6.57
N MET A 58 0.89 6.98 -5.48
CA MET A 58 1.81 5.85 -5.38
C MET A 58 1.10 4.48 -5.40
N ILE A 59 -0.08 4.37 -4.78
CA ILE A 59 -0.92 3.16 -4.83
C ILE A 59 -1.39 2.90 -6.26
N LEU A 60 -1.86 3.93 -6.97
CA LEU A 60 -2.28 3.80 -8.37
C LEU A 60 -1.12 3.40 -9.27
N LEU A 61 0.07 3.98 -9.07
CA LEU A 61 1.29 3.59 -9.77
C LEU A 61 1.71 2.16 -9.44
N ALA A 62 1.64 1.76 -8.16
CA ALA A 62 1.89 0.38 -7.75
C ALA A 62 0.92 -0.57 -8.45
N VAL A 63 -0.37 -0.25 -8.46
CA VAL A 63 -1.42 -1.04 -9.13
C VAL A 63 -1.13 -1.18 -10.63
N LEU A 64 -0.72 -0.09 -11.28
CA LEU A 64 -0.37 -0.08 -12.70
C LEU A 64 0.87 -0.91 -13.00
N LEU A 65 1.90 -0.84 -12.14
CA LEU A 65 3.16 -1.57 -12.28
C LEU A 65 3.03 -3.07 -11.98
N LEU A 66 2.26 -3.44 -10.96
CA LEU A 66 1.97 -4.83 -10.59
C LEU A 66 1.08 -5.53 -11.62
N GLY A 67 0.14 -4.79 -12.24
CA GLY A 67 -0.87 -5.35 -13.13
C GLY A 67 -1.94 -6.16 -12.39
N LYS A 68 -3.06 -6.44 -13.09
CA LYS A 68 -4.26 -7.04 -12.47
C LYS A 68 -4.01 -8.41 -11.83
N GLU A 69 -3.13 -9.22 -12.42
CA GLU A 69 -2.91 -10.61 -11.99
C GLU A 69 -2.20 -10.69 -10.64
N VAL A 70 -1.23 -9.82 -10.41
CA VAL A 70 -0.48 -9.78 -9.15
C VAL A 70 -1.33 -9.13 -8.03
N LEU A 71 -2.14 -8.13 -8.38
CA LEU A 71 -3.12 -7.56 -7.46
C LEU A 71 -4.17 -8.56 -7.00
N ASP A 72 -4.71 -9.37 -7.91
CA ASP A 72 -5.70 -10.40 -7.57
C ASP A 72 -5.09 -11.43 -6.61
N TYR A 73 -3.86 -11.87 -6.88
CA TYR A 73 -3.11 -12.73 -5.97
C TYR A 73 -2.89 -12.09 -4.59
N PHE A 74 -2.51 -10.81 -4.56
CA PHE A 74 -2.28 -10.10 -3.29
C PHE A 74 -3.58 -9.90 -2.51
N LYS A 75 -4.67 -9.53 -3.18
CA LYS A 75 -6.00 -9.37 -2.59
C LYS A 75 -6.49 -10.67 -1.97
N GLN A 76 -6.31 -11.80 -2.66
CA GLN A 76 -6.63 -13.12 -2.11
C GLN A 76 -5.78 -13.45 -0.88
N LYS A 77 -4.49 -13.09 -0.89
CA LYS A 77 -3.59 -13.33 0.24
C LYS A 77 -3.97 -12.49 1.47
N VAL A 78 -4.24 -11.19 1.28
CA VAL A 78 -4.71 -10.29 2.34
C VAL A 78 -6.06 -10.75 2.87
N PHE A 79 -7.01 -11.07 1.99
CA PHE A 79 -8.33 -11.56 2.38
C PHE A 79 -8.26 -12.89 3.15
N ARG A 80 -7.33 -13.78 2.78
CA ARG A 80 -7.07 -15.03 3.50
C ARG A 80 -6.47 -14.80 4.89
N LEU A 81 -5.57 -13.82 5.03
CA LEU A 81 -5.02 -13.44 6.33
C LEU A 81 -6.11 -12.81 7.22
N PHE A 82 -6.97 -11.96 6.64
CA PHE A 82 -8.08 -11.33 7.34
C PHE A 82 -9.15 -12.34 7.77
N LYS A 83 -9.54 -13.26 6.89
CA LYS A 83 -10.51 -14.33 7.19
C LYS A 83 -10.02 -15.27 8.29
N ARG A 84 -8.70 -15.48 8.40
CA ARG A 84 -8.10 -16.29 9.48
C ARG A 84 -8.30 -15.71 10.88
N ARG A 85 -8.51 -14.39 11.00
CA ARG A 85 -8.77 -13.71 12.28
C ARG A 85 -10.25 -13.71 12.67
N SER A 86 -11.15 -14.12 11.77
CA SER A 86 -12.61 -14.04 11.98
C SER A 86 -13.26 -15.39 12.32
N HIS A 87 -12.48 -16.46 12.46
CA HIS A 87 -12.94 -17.80 12.83
C HIS A 87 -12.31 -18.20 14.17
N GLU A 88 -12.55 -17.41 15.21
CA GLU A 88 -12.45 -17.92 16.58
C GLU A 88 -13.79 -18.63 16.84
N PRO A 89 -13.83 -19.97 16.97
CA PRO A 89 -15.06 -20.64 17.34
C PRO A 89 -15.42 -20.17 18.75
N ILE A 90 -16.53 -19.46 18.87
CA ILE A 90 -17.12 -19.09 20.16
C ILE A 90 -17.45 -20.42 20.86
N GLN A 91 -16.58 -20.83 21.78
CA GLN A 91 -16.80 -21.97 22.65
C GLN A 91 -17.92 -21.57 23.62
N TYR A 92 -19.03 -22.29 23.56
CA TYR A 92 -20.23 -22.11 24.37
C TYR A 92 -20.00 -22.58 25.80
#